data_AF-A0A346YKQ4-F1
#
_entry.id   AF-A0A346YKQ4-F1
#
_cell.length_a   1.000
_cell.length_b   1.000
_cell.length_c   1.000
_cell.angle_alpha   90.00
_cell.angle_beta   90.00
_cell.angle_gamma   90.00
#
_symmetry.space_group_name_H-M   'P 1'
#
loop_
_entity.id
_entity.type
_entity.pdbx_description
1 polymer ?
#
loop_
_entity_poly.entity_id
_entity_poly.type
_entity_poly.pdbx_seq_one_letter_code
_entity_poly.pdbx_strand_id
1 'polypeptide(L)'
;MLQIPELTAHQASAPKVRNRAGTERAIFLAARDLLAEQGFQGFGINAVARRAGCDKQLIYRYYGGLDGLIEAIGNDLGTWVKDKIPEDTGGMFLLTYGDLMEKLSTYFMEALRDDPLVCKIVAWEVSQDTPQVRRLAEARTKALGKWLDRMKGSLTPPKGVDAATTNAMLFAAIQHLVISAAVSGQFAGVPLKTEKDWEKVAAALRRLVRAIYG
;
A
#
# COMPACT_ATOMS: atom_id res chain seq x y z
N MET A 1 3.82 4.05 -74.06
CA MET A 1 3.45 4.90 -72.91
C MET A 1 2.57 4.05 -72.00
N LEU A 2 3.16 3.43 -70.98
CA LEU A 2 2.50 2.46 -70.09
C LEU A 2 2.16 3.16 -68.77
N GLN A 3 0.88 3.13 -68.36
CA GLN A 3 0.41 3.61 -67.05
C GLN A 3 0.51 2.48 -66.02
N ILE A 4 1.07 2.80 -64.84
CA ILE A 4 1.09 1.94 -63.66
C ILE A 4 0.11 2.52 -62.63
N PRO A 5 -0.75 1.73 -61.94
CA PRO A 5 -1.69 2.24 -60.96
C PRO A 5 -1.03 2.53 -59.61
N GLU A 6 -1.45 3.61 -58.95
CA GLU A 6 -1.10 3.94 -57.57
C GLU A 6 -1.65 2.90 -56.60
N LEU A 7 -0.74 2.17 -55.96
CA LEU A 7 -1.01 1.40 -54.75
C LEU A 7 -1.20 2.37 -53.58
N THR A 8 -2.44 2.63 -53.19
CA THR A 8 -2.74 3.23 -51.89
C THR A 8 -2.29 2.27 -50.79
N ALA A 9 -1.15 2.57 -50.18
CA ALA A 9 -0.69 1.91 -48.97
C ALA A 9 -1.69 2.19 -47.84
N HIS A 10 -2.42 1.16 -47.44
CA HIS A 10 -3.21 1.16 -46.21
C HIS A 10 -2.22 1.28 -45.04
N GLN A 11 -2.15 2.45 -44.41
CA GLN A 11 -1.36 2.64 -43.21
C GLN A 11 -1.89 1.70 -42.13
N ALA A 12 -1.10 0.69 -41.80
CA ALA A 12 -1.37 -0.19 -40.68
C ALA A 12 -1.37 0.62 -39.38
N SER A 13 -2.55 0.80 -38.78
CA SER A 13 -2.68 1.43 -37.47
C SER A 13 -2.12 0.50 -36.39
N ALA A 14 -1.03 0.86 -35.75
CA ALA A 14 -0.65 0.29 -34.47
C ALA A 14 -1.41 1.03 -33.35
N PRO A 15 -2.49 0.46 -32.78
CA PRO A 15 -2.65 0.51 -31.31
C PRO A 15 -3.56 -0.61 -30.75
N LYS A 16 -2.99 -1.70 -30.22
CA LYS A 16 -3.74 -2.69 -29.40
C LYS A 16 -3.15 -2.90 -28.00
N VAL A 17 -1.83 -2.81 -27.89
CA VAL A 17 -1.11 -3.03 -26.62
C VAL A 17 -1.26 -1.84 -25.66
N ARG A 18 -1.17 -0.59 -26.17
CA ARG A 18 -1.29 0.63 -25.35
C ARG A 18 -2.68 0.78 -24.71
N ASN A 19 -3.73 0.40 -25.44
CA ASN A 19 -5.11 0.43 -24.94
C ASN A 19 -5.36 -0.67 -23.88
N ARG A 20 -4.74 -1.84 -24.06
CA ARG A 20 -4.84 -2.95 -23.09
C ARG A 20 -4.26 -2.58 -21.73
N ALA A 21 -3.01 -2.11 -21.67
CA ALA A 21 -2.37 -1.76 -20.39
C ALA A 21 -3.10 -0.62 -19.67
N GLY A 22 -3.60 0.38 -20.42
CA GLY A 22 -4.41 1.45 -19.85
C GLY A 22 -5.73 0.97 -19.26
N THR A 23 -6.43 0.05 -19.95
CA THR A 23 -7.69 -0.51 -19.46
C THR A 23 -7.50 -1.38 -18.23
N GLU A 24 -6.48 -2.23 -18.22
CA GLU A 24 -6.13 -3.08 -17.09
C GLU A 24 -5.83 -2.24 -15.84
N ARG A 25 -4.99 -1.20 -15.98
CA ARG A 25 -4.70 -0.26 -14.89
C ARG A 25 -5.95 0.50 -14.42
N ALA A 26 -6.84 0.91 -15.33
CA ALA A 26 -8.07 1.59 -14.96
C ALA A 26 -9.01 0.69 -14.13
N ILE A 27 -9.14 -0.59 -14.51
CA ILE A 27 -9.90 -1.58 -13.74
C ILE A 27 -9.30 -1.74 -12.34
N PHE A 28 -7.98 -1.87 -12.25
CA PHE A 28 -7.28 -2.01 -10.98
C PHE A 28 -7.51 -0.82 -10.03
N LEU A 29 -7.33 0.41 -10.53
CA LEU A 29 -7.52 1.62 -9.74
C LEU A 29 -8.99 1.75 -9.29
N ALA A 30 -9.94 1.53 -10.20
CA ALA A 30 -11.37 1.53 -9.86
C ALA A 30 -11.72 0.52 -8.76
N ALA A 31 -11.09 -0.66 -8.78
CA ALA A 31 -11.29 -1.68 -7.76
C ALA A 31 -10.72 -1.25 -6.39
N ARG A 32 -9.51 -0.68 -6.36
CA ARG A 32 -8.90 -0.13 -5.15
C ARG A 32 -9.75 1.00 -4.55
N ASP A 33 -10.18 1.95 -5.37
CA ASP A 33 -10.96 3.10 -4.94
C ASP A 33 -12.32 2.66 -4.37
N LEU A 34 -13.00 1.71 -5.02
CA LEU A 34 -14.27 1.17 -4.53
C LEU A 34 -14.13 0.48 -3.16
N LEU A 35 -13.08 -0.31 -2.96
CA LEU A 35 -12.81 -0.89 -1.63
C LEU A 35 -12.49 0.21 -0.61
N ALA A 36 -11.67 1.19 -1.00
CA ALA A 36 -11.28 2.31 -0.15
C ALA A 36 -12.48 3.19 0.23
N GLU A 37 -13.48 3.35 -0.63
CA GLU A 37 -14.67 4.18 -0.40
C GLU A 37 -15.79 3.38 0.30
N GLN A 38 -16.16 2.23 -0.26
CA GLN A 38 -17.41 1.53 0.06
C GLN A 38 -17.20 0.21 0.80
N GLY A 39 -15.95 -0.26 0.89
CA GLY A 39 -15.63 -1.56 1.45
C GLY A 39 -16.20 -2.73 0.64
N PHE A 40 -16.15 -3.92 1.23
CA PHE A 40 -16.57 -5.14 0.54
C PHE A 40 -18.05 -5.19 0.16
N GLN A 41 -18.93 -4.47 0.87
CA GLN A 41 -20.37 -4.44 0.56
C GLN A 41 -20.67 -3.76 -0.79
N GLY A 42 -19.92 -2.70 -1.13
CA GLY A 42 -20.05 -2.01 -2.43
C GLY A 42 -19.16 -2.60 -3.53
N PHE A 43 -18.36 -3.63 -3.21
CA PHE A 43 -17.35 -4.17 -4.11
C PHE A 43 -17.86 -5.35 -4.93
N GLY A 44 -17.88 -5.19 -6.26
CA GLY A 44 -18.30 -6.25 -7.16
C GLY A 44 -18.03 -5.93 -8.63
N ILE A 45 -18.09 -6.96 -9.48
CA ILE A 45 -17.73 -6.88 -10.91
C ILE A 45 -18.45 -5.72 -11.62
N ASN A 46 -19.76 -5.58 -11.44
CA ASN A 46 -20.53 -4.52 -12.09
C ASN A 46 -20.18 -3.12 -11.57
N ALA A 47 -19.88 -3.00 -10.28
CA ALA A 47 -19.46 -1.72 -9.68
C ALA A 47 -18.09 -1.30 -10.24
N VAL A 48 -17.13 -2.23 -10.28
CA VAL A 48 -15.78 -2.01 -10.84
C VAL A 48 -15.87 -1.66 -12.32
N ALA A 49 -16.61 -2.43 -13.12
CA ALA A 49 -16.74 -2.19 -14.56
C ALA A 49 -17.30 -0.79 -14.86
N ARG A 50 -18.36 -0.40 -14.14
CA ARG A 50 -18.96 0.94 -14.26
C ARG A 50 -17.99 2.05 -13.85
N ARG A 51 -17.24 1.89 -12.76
CA ARG A 51 -16.26 2.88 -12.30
C ARG A 51 -15.07 3.00 -13.26
N ALA A 52 -14.61 1.87 -13.80
CA ALA A 52 -13.51 1.82 -14.77
C ALA A 52 -13.93 2.25 -16.19
N GLY A 53 -15.23 2.41 -16.45
CA GLY A 53 -15.75 2.74 -17.78
C GLY A 53 -15.51 1.63 -18.81
N CYS A 54 -15.53 0.37 -18.38
CA CYS A 54 -15.19 -0.78 -19.24
C CYS A 54 -16.29 -1.86 -19.25
N ASP A 55 -16.22 -2.76 -20.22
CA ASP A 55 -17.07 -3.97 -20.21
C ASP A 55 -16.61 -4.93 -19.10
N LYS A 56 -17.57 -5.55 -18.39
CA LYS A 56 -17.29 -6.51 -17.31
C LYS A 56 -16.48 -7.74 -17.76
N GLN A 57 -16.57 -8.13 -19.03
CA GLN A 57 -15.79 -9.23 -19.61
C GLN A 57 -14.29 -8.94 -19.57
N LEU A 58 -13.88 -7.67 -19.59
CA LEU A 58 -12.46 -7.31 -19.46
C LEU A 58 -11.92 -7.60 -18.06
N ILE A 59 -12.76 -7.52 -17.02
CA ILE A 59 -12.36 -7.90 -15.66
C ILE A 59 -12.11 -9.41 -15.58
N TYR A 60 -13.00 -10.23 -16.13
CA TYR A 60 -12.78 -11.68 -16.23
C TYR A 60 -11.55 -12.02 -17.07
N ARG A 61 -11.34 -11.28 -18.17
CA ARG A 61 -10.20 -11.50 -19.06
C ARG A 61 -8.85 -11.16 -18.42
N TYR A 62 -8.75 -10.07 -17.66
CA TYR A 62 -7.48 -9.62 -17.08
C TYR A 62 -7.21 -10.19 -15.69
N TYR A 63 -8.27 -10.38 -14.89
CA TYR A 63 -8.14 -10.75 -13.48
C TYR A 63 -8.86 -12.04 -13.11
N GLY A 64 -9.49 -12.74 -14.06
CA GLY A 64 -10.23 -13.98 -13.76
C GLY A 64 -11.49 -13.75 -12.90
N GLY A 65 -11.91 -12.50 -12.69
CA GLY A 65 -13.05 -12.13 -11.86
C GLY A 65 -12.65 -11.38 -10.60
N LEU A 66 -13.50 -11.45 -9.57
CA LEU A 66 -13.36 -10.62 -8.37
C LEU A 66 -12.21 -11.10 -7.47
N ASP A 67 -12.02 -12.42 -7.38
CA ASP A 67 -10.97 -13.00 -6.55
C ASP A 67 -9.57 -12.66 -7.05
N GLY A 68 -9.33 -12.73 -8.37
CA GLY A 68 -8.03 -12.33 -8.92
C GLY A 68 -7.83 -10.80 -8.91
N LEU A 69 -8.90 -10.00 -8.87
CA LEU A 69 -8.78 -8.57 -8.54
C LEU A 69 -8.31 -8.35 -7.10
N ILE A 70 -8.87 -9.09 -6.13
CA ILE A 70 -8.44 -9.02 -4.73
C ILE A 70 -6.99 -9.48 -4.60
N GLU A 71 -6.59 -10.52 -5.31
CA GLU A 71 -5.20 -10.99 -5.36
C GLU A 71 -4.26 -9.92 -5.95
N ALA A 72 -4.65 -9.30 -7.07
CA ALA A 72 -3.87 -8.21 -7.66
C ALA A 72 -3.71 -7.03 -6.70
N ILE A 73 -4.76 -6.67 -5.96
CA ILE A 73 -4.70 -5.64 -4.92
C ILE A 73 -3.77 -6.08 -3.79
N GLY A 74 -3.87 -7.33 -3.32
CA GLY A 74 -2.94 -7.89 -2.33
C GLY A 74 -1.48 -7.81 -2.77
N ASN A 75 -1.20 -8.05 -4.05
CA ASN A 75 0.16 -7.95 -4.61
C ASN A 75 0.67 -6.49 -4.68
N ASP A 76 -0.20 -5.51 -4.94
CA ASP A 76 0.12 -4.08 -4.90
C ASP A 76 0.32 -3.56 -3.46
N LEU A 77 -0.37 -4.16 -2.47
CA LEU A 77 0.00 -4.02 -1.06
C LEU A 77 1.36 -4.66 -0.73
N GLY A 78 1.97 -5.39 -1.67
CA GLY A 78 3.36 -5.80 -1.65
C GLY A 78 4.34 -4.67 -1.97
N THR A 79 3.89 -3.68 -2.74
CA THR A 79 4.71 -2.61 -3.31
C THR A 79 4.46 -1.24 -2.66
N TRP A 80 3.34 -1.01 -1.97
CA TRP A 80 3.06 0.29 -1.33
C TRP A 80 4.16 0.75 -0.37
N VAL A 81 4.75 -0.17 0.41
CA VAL A 81 5.88 0.14 1.30
C VAL A 81 7.16 0.43 0.51
N LYS A 82 7.30 -0.14 -0.68
CA LYS A 82 8.48 0.04 -1.54
C LYS A 82 8.45 1.38 -2.28
N ASP A 83 7.29 1.78 -2.81
CA ASP A 83 7.19 2.96 -3.67
C ASP A 83 7.14 4.27 -2.88
N LYS A 84 6.71 4.20 -1.62
CA LYS A 84 6.63 5.37 -0.70
C LYS A 84 7.91 5.59 0.12
N ILE A 85 8.88 4.67 0.05
CA ILE A 85 10.05 4.68 0.94
C ILE A 85 11.32 4.55 0.09
N PRO A 86 12.21 5.56 0.08
CA PRO A 86 13.40 5.56 -0.76
C PRO A 86 14.26 4.29 -0.61
N GLU A 87 14.62 3.66 -1.74
CA GLU A 87 15.46 2.44 -1.79
C GLU A 87 16.85 2.66 -1.18
N ASP A 88 17.33 3.90 -1.11
CA ASP A 88 18.64 4.29 -0.59
C ASP A 88 18.74 4.35 0.94
N THR A 89 17.63 4.13 1.65
CA THR A 89 17.62 4.28 3.11
C THR A 89 18.43 3.18 3.81
N GLY A 90 18.59 2.00 3.20
CA GLY A 90 19.30 0.87 3.80
C GLY A 90 20.79 0.77 3.47
N GLY A 91 21.36 1.70 2.69
CA GLY A 91 22.73 1.58 2.18
C GLY A 91 23.54 2.87 2.30
N MET A 92 24.60 2.80 3.13
CA MET A 92 25.68 3.80 3.35
C MET A 92 25.49 4.93 4.37
N PHE A 93 24.28 5.30 4.82
CA PHE A 93 24.10 6.46 5.73
C PHE A 93 23.56 6.18 7.14
N LEU A 94 22.97 5.01 7.42
CA LEU A 94 22.49 4.67 8.77
C LEU A 94 23.59 3.97 9.57
N LEU A 95 23.86 4.47 10.78
CA LEU A 95 24.94 3.97 11.63
C LEU A 95 24.47 2.84 12.56
N THR A 96 23.21 2.86 12.99
CA THR A 96 22.67 1.94 13.99
C THR A 96 21.30 1.37 13.64
N TYR A 97 20.90 0.29 14.34
CA TYR A 97 19.53 -0.24 14.27
C TYR A 97 18.49 0.77 14.78
N GLY A 98 18.85 1.61 15.75
CA GLY A 98 18.00 2.70 16.24
C GLY A 98 17.72 3.74 15.16
N ASP A 99 18.75 4.19 14.45
CA ASP A 99 18.59 5.15 13.33
C ASP A 99 17.68 4.57 12.24
N LEU A 100 17.87 3.28 11.93
CA LEU A 100 17.00 2.57 11.00
C LEU A 100 15.55 2.58 11.49
N MET A 101 15.30 2.10 12.71
CA MET A 101 13.93 2.00 13.22
C MET A 101 13.27 3.37 13.37
N GLU A 102 14.02 4.43 13.66
CA GLU A 102 13.50 5.80 13.72
C GLU A 102 12.93 6.21 12.35
N LYS A 103 13.72 5.96 11.30
CA LYS A 103 13.37 6.30 9.92
C LYS A 103 12.25 5.40 9.38
N LEU A 104 12.34 4.09 9.59
CA LEU A 104 11.32 3.13 9.16
C LEU A 104 9.96 3.38 9.82
N SER A 105 9.95 3.71 11.12
CA SER A 105 8.70 4.01 11.83
C SER A 105 8.04 5.29 11.30
N THR A 106 8.84 6.31 10.98
CA THR A 106 8.34 7.56 10.38
C THR A 106 7.75 7.31 9.00
N TYR A 107 8.48 6.60 8.14
CA TYR A 107 8.00 6.28 6.80
C TYR A 107 6.77 5.39 6.77
N PHE A 108 6.71 4.41 7.67
CA PHE A 108 5.51 3.59 7.81
C PHE A 108 4.29 4.42 8.21
N MET A 109 4.47 5.37 9.14
CA MET A 109 3.41 6.30 9.53
C MET A 109 2.93 7.14 8.35
N GLU A 110 3.84 7.75 7.59
CA GLU A 110 3.52 8.56 6.41
C GLU A 110 2.83 7.74 5.32
N ALA A 111 3.38 6.57 4.99
CA ALA A 111 2.80 5.68 4.00
C ALA A 111 1.37 5.25 4.37
N LEU A 112 1.10 4.99 5.65
CA LEU A 112 -0.25 4.64 6.11
C LEU A 112 -1.21 5.81 6.01
N ARG A 113 -0.77 7.03 6.37
CA ARG A 113 -1.60 8.24 6.26
C ARG A 113 -1.99 8.55 4.81
N ASP A 114 -1.14 8.17 3.86
CA ASP A 114 -1.33 8.37 2.43
C ASP A 114 -2.20 7.30 1.74
N ASP A 115 -2.52 6.18 2.41
CA ASP A 115 -3.26 5.07 1.80
C ASP A 115 -4.51 4.68 2.61
N PRO A 116 -5.68 5.26 2.26
CA PRO A 116 -6.95 4.96 2.93
C PRO A 116 -7.37 3.49 2.82
N LEU A 117 -7.00 2.79 1.74
CA LEU A 117 -7.34 1.39 1.56
C LEU A 117 -6.58 0.53 2.58
N VAL A 118 -5.28 0.78 2.77
CA VAL A 118 -4.48 0.06 3.76
C VAL A 118 -5.07 0.26 5.16
N CYS A 119 -5.44 1.50 5.52
CA CYS A 119 -6.09 1.80 6.80
C CYS A 119 -7.39 1.00 6.99
N LYS A 120 -8.23 0.91 5.96
CA LYS A 120 -9.45 0.08 6.00
C LYS A 120 -9.15 -1.40 6.16
N ILE A 121 -8.13 -1.93 5.48
CA ILE A 121 -7.74 -3.33 5.60
C ILE A 121 -7.27 -3.65 7.03
N VAL A 122 -6.48 -2.77 7.66
CA VAL A 122 -6.10 -2.93 9.08
C VAL A 122 -7.33 -2.92 9.98
N ALA A 123 -8.26 -1.98 9.76
CA ALA A 123 -9.48 -1.94 10.54
C ALA A 123 -10.37 -3.18 10.36
N TRP A 124 -10.46 -3.72 9.13
CA TRP A 124 -11.22 -4.94 8.85
C TRP A 124 -10.60 -6.18 9.43
N GLU A 125 -9.28 -6.32 9.42
CA GLU A 125 -8.58 -7.48 10.01
C GLU A 125 -8.96 -7.70 11.49
N VAL A 126 -9.23 -6.62 12.23
CA VAL A 126 -9.63 -6.69 13.65
C VAL A 126 -11.14 -6.89 13.83
N SER A 127 -11.96 -6.45 12.86
CA SER A 127 -13.42 -6.35 13.01
C SER A 127 -14.22 -7.34 12.16
N GLN A 128 -13.62 -7.95 11.14
CA GLN A 128 -14.29 -8.80 10.17
C GLN A 128 -13.48 -10.05 9.89
N ASP A 129 -14.17 -11.19 9.90
CA ASP A 129 -13.56 -12.48 9.59
C ASP A 129 -14.09 -13.03 8.25
N THR A 130 -13.63 -12.44 7.14
CA THR A 130 -13.96 -12.93 5.78
C THR A 130 -12.71 -13.43 5.05
N PRO A 131 -12.84 -14.42 4.14
CA PRO A 131 -11.70 -14.93 3.37
C PRO A 131 -10.97 -13.85 2.55
N GLN A 132 -11.69 -12.81 2.11
CA GLN A 132 -11.14 -11.69 1.34
C GLN A 132 -10.30 -10.78 2.23
N VAL A 133 -10.81 -10.44 3.43
CA VAL A 133 -10.07 -9.64 4.42
C VAL A 133 -8.81 -10.37 4.85
N ARG A 134 -8.89 -11.68 5.17
CA ARG A 134 -7.72 -12.48 5.55
C ARG A 134 -6.63 -12.46 4.48
N ARG A 135 -7.00 -12.69 3.21
CA ARG A 135 -6.05 -12.65 2.09
C ARG A 135 -5.32 -11.31 1.97
N LEU A 136 -6.04 -10.20 2.07
CA LEU A 136 -5.43 -8.87 2.01
C LEU A 136 -4.56 -8.58 3.24
N ALA A 137 -4.99 -8.97 4.44
CA ALA A 137 -4.23 -8.82 5.67
C ALA A 137 -2.93 -9.64 5.63
N GLU A 138 -3.00 -10.91 5.22
CA GLU A 138 -1.84 -11.78 5.03
C GLU A 138 -0.85 -11.21 4.00
N ALA A 139 -1.36 -10.73 2.86
CA ALA A 139 -0.52 -10.10 1.84
C ALA A 139 0.20 -8.86 2.38
N ARG A 140 -0.50 -7.99 3.11
CA ARG A 140 0.07 -6.79 3.76
C ARG A 140 1.11 -7.15 4.82
N THR A 141 0.83 -8.13 5.68
CA THR A 141 1.76 -8.58 6.73
C THR A 141 3.03 -9.17 6.13
N LYS A 142 2.90 -10.00 5.08
CA LYS A 142 4.03 -10.54 4.34
C LYS A 142 4.85 -9.46 3.65
N ALA A 143 4.20 -8.43 3.11
CA ALA A 143 4.87 -7.29 2.48
C ALA A 143 5.69 -6.50 3.49
N LEU A 144 5.11 -6.16 4.65
CA LEU A 144 5.78 -5.44 5.72
C LEU A 144 7.00 -6.22 6.23
N GLY A 145 6.87 -7.53 6.48
CA GLY A 145 7.98 -8.38 6.91
C GLY A 145 9.13 -8.40 5.90
N LYS A 146 8.84 -8.63 4.62
CA LYS A 146 9.85 -8.60 3.55
C LYS A 146 10.55 -7.24 3.44
N TRP A 147 9.81 -6.16 3.63
CA TRP A 147 10.38 -4.83 3.62
C TRP A 147 11.30 -4.60 4.83
N LEU A 148 10.88 -4.97 6.04
CA LEU A 148 11.72 -4.88 7.23
C LEU A 148 13.03 -5.67 7.07
N ASP A 149 12.94 -6.90 6.58
CA ASP A 149 14.11 -7.74 6.35
C ASP A 149 15.07 -7.12 5.32
N ARG A 150 14.53 -6.56 4.23
CA ARG A 150 15.31 -5.87 3.21
C ARG A 150 16.00 -4.63 3.78
N MET A 151 15.26 -3.80 4.50
CA MET A 151 15.77 -2.52 5.03
C MET A 151 16.77 -2.71 6.17
N LYS A 152 16.57 -3.76 6.98
CA LYS A 152 17.51 -4.13 8.04
C LYS A 152 18.88 -4.52 7.48
N GLY A 153 18.93 -5.24 6.37
CA GLY A 153 20.20 -5.72 5.80
C GLY A 153 21.02 -6.49 6.83
N SER A 154 22.25 -6.04 7.10
CA SER A 154 23.15 -6.63 8.09
C SER A 154 23.08 -5.99 9.49
N LEU A 155 22.28 -4.93 9.68
CA LEU A 155 22.14 -4.28 10.98
C LEU A 155 21.53 -5.26 11.99
N THR A 156 22.09 -5.26 13.19
CA THR A 156 21.60 -6.09 14.30
C THR A 156 21.05 -5.21 15.41
N PRO A 157 19.94 -5.60 16.04
CA PRO A 157 19.44 -4.88 17.20
C PRO A 157 20.45 -4.97 18.36
N PRO A 158 20.42 -4.01 19.30
CA PRO A 158 21.24 -4.04 20.51
C PRO A 158 21.03 -5.32 21.31
N LYS A 159 22.09 -5.75 22.00
CA LYS A 159 22.02 -6.94 22.87
C LYS A 159 20.98 -6.74 23.97
N GLY A 160 20.20 -7.77 24.23
CA GLY A 160 19.18 -7.78 25.29
C GLY A 160 17.84 -7.15 24.91
N VAL A 161 17.69 -6.63 23.68
CA VAL A 161 16.42 -6.10 23.18
C VAL A 161 15.70 -7.15 22.33
N ASP A 162 14.46 -7.50 22.71
CA ASP A 162 13.55 -8.23 21.83
C ASP A 162 13.02 -7.29 20.75
N ALA A 163 13.80 -7.15 19.67
CA ALA A 163 13.46 -6.25 18.59
C ALA A 163 12.18 -6.67 17.84
N ALA A 164 11.86 -7.96 17.77
CA ALA A 164 10.68 -8.43 17.05
C ALA A 164 9.41 -7.95 17.74
N THR A 165 9.28 -8.23 19.05
CA THR A 165 8.13 -7.79 19.84
C THR A 165 8.06 -6.27 19.93
N THR A 166 9.21 -5.61 20.13
CA THR A 166 9.24 -4.15 20.26
C THR A 166 8.83 -3.46 18.96
N ASN A 167 9.30 -3.94 17.81
CA ASN A 167 8.88 -3.41 16.50
C ASN A 167 7.38 -3.64 16.27
N ALA A 168 6.86 -4.81 16.61
CA ALA A 168 5.43 -5.09 16.49
C ALA A 168 4.59 -4.09 17.31
N MET A 169 5.02 -3.76 18.54
CA MET A 169 4.37 -2.74 19.37
C MET A 169 4.44 -1.34 18.74
N LEU A 170 5.59 -0.95 18.19
CA LEU A 170 5.74 0.33 17.50
C LEU A 170 4.79 0.43 16.29
N PHE A 171 4.75 -0.58 15.44
CA PHE A 171 3.86 -0.59 14.27
C PHE A 171 2.39 -0.62 14.66
N ALA A 172 2.02 -1.39 15.68
CA ALA A 172 0.66 -1.40 16.21
C ALA A 172 0.23 -0.03 16.74
N ALA A 173 1.12 0.66 17.48
CA ALA A 173 0.85 2.01 17.98
C ALA A 173 0.65 3.01 16.82
N ILE A 174 1.52 2.97 15.81
CA ILE A 174 1.40 3.83 14.63
C ILE A 174 0.09 3.56 13.89
N GLN A 175 -0.21 2.29 13.59
CA GLN A 175 -1.45 1.89 12.93
C GLN A 175 -2.68 2.41 13.68
N HIS A 176 -2.70 2.21 15.00
CA HIS A 176 -3.83 2.63 15.80
C HIS A 176 -4.02 4.16 15.80
N LEU A 177 -2.93 4.93 15.88
CA LEU A 177 -3.00 6.39 15.79
C LEU A 177 -3.53 6.85 14.44
N VAL A 178 -3.04 6.29 13.33
CA VAL A 178 -3.50 6.66 11.97
C VAL A 178 -4.97 6.32 11.77
N ILE A 179 -5.41 5.13 12.19
CA ILE A 179 -6.82 4.74 12.10
C ILE A 179 -7.69 5.62 12.99
N SER A 180 -7.26 5.90 14.23
CA SER A 180 -8.00 6.77 15.16
C SER A 180 -8.13 8.21 14.64
N ALA A 181 -7.10 8.71 13.97
CA ALA A 181 -7.14 10.01 13.30
C ALA A 181 -8.17 10.04 12.17
N ALA A 182 -8.21 9.00 11.34
CA ALA A 182 -9.19 8.90 10.25
C ALA A 182 -10.64 8.79 10.77
N VAL A 183 -10.85 8.15 11.93
CA VAL A 183 -12.19 7.93 12.51
C VAL A 183 -12.66 9.12 13.35
N SER A 184 -11.80 9.69 14.19
CA SER A 184 -12.20 10.68 15.22
C SER A 184 -11.34 11.94 15.25
N GLY A 185 -10.23 11.96 14.50
CA GLY A 185 -9.28 13.07 14.49
C GLY A 185 -8.48 13.25 15.79
N GLN A 186 -8.51 12.26 16.69
CA GLN A 186 -7.75 12.27 17.94
C GLN A 186 -7.53 10.85 18.48
N PHE A 187 -6.59 10.71 19.41
CA PHE A 187 -6.46 9.50 20.23
C PHE A 187 -5.95 9.87 21.62
N ALA A 188 -6.61 9.36 22.67
CA ALA A 188 -6.23 9.62 24.07
C ALA A 188 -6.04 11.11 24.41
N GLY A 189 -6.84 12.01 23.80
CA GLY A 189 -6.74 13.45 24.00
C GLY A 189 -5.65 14.15 23.18
N VAL A 190 -4.89 13.41 22.38
CA VAL A 190 -3.94 13.95 21.40
C VAL A 190 -4.68 14.26 20.10
N PRO A 191 -4.74 15.52 19.64
CA PRO A 191 -5.30 15.85 18.33
C PRO A 191 -4.41 15.28 17.22
N LEU A 192 -5.01 14.84 16.11
CA LEU A 192 -4.32 14.20 14.97
C LEU A 192 -4.83 14.75 13.62
N LYS A 193 -5.12 16.05 13.55
CA LYS A 193 -5.83 16.67 12.42
C LYS A 193 -4.92 17.45 11.48
N THR A 194 -3.80 17.93 11.98
CA THR A 194 -2.90 18.83 11.26
C THR A 194 -1.51 18.23 11.13
N GLU A 195 -0.71 18.67 10.15
CA GLU A 195 0.69 18.23 10.05
C GLU A 195 1.48 18.54 11.33
N LYS A 196 1.21 19.66 11.99
CA LYS A 196 1.83 20.00 13.28
C LYS A 196 1.50 18.98 14.38
N ASP A 197 0.33 18.36 14.35
CA ASP A 197 -0.01 17.29 15.29
C ASP A 197 0.84 16.04 15.00
N TRP A 198 0.99 15.69 13.73
CA TRP A 198 1.78 14.55 13.28
C TRP A 198 3.29 14.74 13.48
N GLU A 199 3.80 15.96 13.38
CA GLU A 199 5.18 16.30 13.76
C GLU A 199 5.45 15.99 15.25
N LYS A 200 4.48 16.26 16.13
CA LYS A 200 4.61 15.91 17.57
C LYS A 200 4.60 14.40 17.77
N VAL A 201 3.76 13.67 17.05
CA VAL A 201 3.73 12.20 17.08
C VAL A 201 5.07 11.63 16.61
N ALA A 202 5.59 12.12 15.48
CA ALA A 202 6.89 11.72 14.95
C ALA A 202 8.04 12.00 15.95
N ALA A 203 8.01 13.16 16.61
CA ALA A 203 9.01 13.51 17.62
C ALA A 203 8.93 12.59 18.86
N ALA A 204 7.72 12.21 19.31
CA ALA A 204 7.55 11.26 20.41
C ALA A 204 8.00 9.86 20.03
N LEU A 205 7.65 9.40 18.82
CA LEU A 205 8.08 8.12 18.26
C LEU A 205 9.61 8.03 18.17
N ARG A 206 10.27 9.07 17.66
CA ARG A 206 11.73 9.19 17.64
C ARG A 206 12.35 9.01 19.03
N ARG A 207 11.79 9.69 20.04
CA ARG A 207 12.26 9.58 21.42
C ARG A 207 12.10 8.17 21.98
N LEU A 208 10.97 7.51 21.70
CA LEU A 208 10.72 6.13 22.12
C LEU A 208 11.71 5.15 21.47
N VAL A 209 11.92 5.26 20.14
CA VAL A 209 12.86 4.41 19.42
C VAL A 209 14.27 4.56 19.98
N ARG A 210 14.76 5.79 20.19
CA ARG A 210 16.08 6.02 20.80
C ARG A 210 16.18 5.46 22.21
N ALA A 211 15.14 5.60 23.03
CA ALA A 211 15.14 5.05 24.38
C ALA A 211 15.23 3.50 24.39
N ILE A 212 14.69 2.84 23.36
CA ILE A 212 14.73 1.38 23.22
C ILE A 212 16.08 0.91 22.64
N TYR A 213 16.55 1.58 21.59
CA TYR A 213 17.63 1.05 20.75
C TYR A 213 18.99 1.75 20.93
N GLY A 214 19.06 2.84 21.68
CA GLY A 214 20.25 3.68 21.82
C GLY A 214 20.36 4.69 20.69
#